data_AF-F6YC23-F1
#
_entry.id   AF-F6YC23-F1
#
_cell.length_a   1.000
_cell.length_b   1.000
_cell.length_c   1.000
_cell.angle_alpha   90.00
_cell.angle_beta   90.00
_cell.angle_gamma   90.00
#
_symmetry.space_group_name_H-M   'P 1'
#
loop_
_entity.id
_entity.type
_entity.pdbx_description
1 polymer ?
#
loop_
_entity_poly.entity_id
_entity_poly.type
_entity_poly.pdbx_seq_one_letter_code
_entity_poly.pdbx_strand_id
1 'polypeptide(L)'
;MAPAKKGGEKKKGRSAINEVVTREYTINIHKRIHGVGFKKRAPRALKEIRKFAMKEMGTPDVRIDTRLNKAVWAKGIRNVPYRIRVRLSRKRNEDEDSPNKLYTLVTYVPVTTFKKFYTVVYVRLLHTLDGTGAVMTETNFPGSSCWDAQRTGGPSLK
;
A
#
# COMPACT_ATOMS: atom_id res chain seq x y z
N MET A 1 -31.15 28.57 25.14
CA MET A 1 -31.03 28.19 23.71
C MET A 1 -29.94 27.13 23.59
N ALA A 2 -30.29 25.88 23.33
CA ALA A 2 -29.33 24.78 23.24
C ALA A 2 -28.64 24.76 21.86
N PRO A 3 -27.32 24.50 21.76
CA PRO A 3 -26.66 24.44 20.46
C PRO A 3 -27.08 23.17 19.69
N ALA A 4 -27.54 23.38 18.45
CA ALA A 4 -27.99 22.33 17.55
C ALA A 4 -26.87 21.30 17.25
N LYS A 5 -27.20 20.00 17.35
CA LYS A 5 -26.33 18.90 16.93
C LYS A 5 -26.12 18.98 15.41
N LYS A 6 -24.90 19.30 14.96
CA LYS A 6 -24.49 19.15 13.56
C LYS A 6 -24.63 17.68 13.14
N GLY A 7 -25.45 17.44 12.12
CA GLY A 7 -25.71 16.13 11.54
C GLY A 7 -24.42 15.45 11.09
N GLY A 8 -24.23 14.21 11.52
CA GLY A 8 -23.10 13.38 11.13
C GLY A 8 -23.17 13.05 9.64
N GLU A 9 -22.15 13.49 8.91
CA GLU A 9 -21.94 13.17 7.51
C GLU A 9 -21.84 11.64 7.35
N LYS A 10 -22.83 11.03 6.68
CA LYS A 10 -22.82 9.60 6.32
C LYS A 10 -21.60 9.33 5.43
N LYS A 11 -20.55 8.73 6.01
CA LYS A 11 -19.39 8.27 5.24
C LYS A 11 -19.87 7.25 4.21
N LYS A 12 -19.78 7.63 2.93
CA LYS A 12 -19.93 6.78 1.74
C LYS A 12 -19.27 5.43 2.02
N GLY A 13 -20.03 4.33 1.96
CA GLY A 13 -19.52 2.99 2.22
C GLY A 13 -18.30 2.73 1.34
N ARG A 14 -17.18 2.35 1.95
CA ARG A 14 -15.99 1.94 1.18
C ARG A 14 -16.38 0.71 0.35
N SER A 15 -16.33 0.85 -0.96
CA SER A 15 -16.63 -0.23 -1.91
C SER A 15 -15.67 -1.42 -1.74
N ALA A 16 -16.15 -2.64 -2.00
CA ALA A 16 -15.36 -3.88 -1.88
C ALA A 16 -14.07 -3.87 -2.73
N ILE A 17 -14.06 -3.13 -3.84
CA ILE A 17 -12.86 -2.92 -4.69
C ILE A 17 -11.79 -2.14 -3.93
N ASN A 18 -12.19 -1.21 -3.06
CA ASN A 18 -11.24 -0.54 -2.20
C ASN A 18 -10.68 -1.48 -1.14
N GLU A 19 -11.28 -2.65 -0.85
CA GLU A 19 -10.82 -3.56 0.20
C GLU A 19 -9.53 -4.29 -0.17
N VAL A 20 -9.41 -4.82 -1.38
CA VAL A 20 -8.20 -5.53 -1.82
C VAL A 20 -7.38 -4.60 -2.69
N VAL A 21 -6.26 -4.11 -2.14
CA VAL A 21 -5.45 -3.09 -2.80
C VAL A 21 -3.98 -3.44 -2.67
N THR A 22 -3.29 -3.32 -3.79
CA THR A 22 -1.83 -3.43 -3.86
C THR A 22 -1.24 -2.09 -4.25
N ARG A 23 -0.29 -1.58 -3.46
CA ARG A 23 0.36 -0.29 -3.70
C ARG A 23 1.84 -0.39 -3.47
N GLU A 24 2.61 0.32 -4.28
CA GLU A 24 4.02 0.50 -4.06
C GLU A 24 4.34 1.88 -3.56
N TYR A 25 5.12 1.91 -2.48
CA TYR A 25 5.54 3.12 -1.81
C TYR A 25 7.05 3.14 -1.65
N THR A 26 7.62 4.33 -1.69
CA THR A 26 8.99 4.57 -1.27
C THR A 26 8.96 5.16 0.13
N ILE A 27 9.40 4.39 1.13
CA ILE A 27 9.44 4.85 2.52
C ILE A 27 10.78 5.59 2.75
N ASN A 28 10.71 6.85 3.19
CA ASN A 28 11.88 7.55 3.71
C ASN A 28 12.08 7.15 5.17
N ILE A 29 13.07 6.28 5.40
CA ILE A 29 13.41 5.76 6.72
C ILE A 29 14.31 6.76 7.45
N HIS A 30 15.22 7.41 6.73
CA HIS A 30 16.18 8.36 7.30
C HIS A 30 15.50 9.44 8.15
N LYS A 31 14.41 10.04 7.64
CA LYS A 31 13.63 11.03 8.38
C LYS A 31 12.98 10.47 9.66
N ARG A 32 12.61 9.19 9.67
CA ARG A 32 11.90 8.54 10.78
C ARG A 32 12.82 8.03 11.88
N ILE A 33 14.09 7.75 11.55
CA ILE A 33 15.11 7.27 12.49
C ILE A 33 16.11 8.37 12.89
N HIS A 34 15.82 9.62 12.55
CA HIS A 34 16.63 10.77 12.92
C HIS A 34 16.64 10.92 14.46
N GLY A 35 17.82 11.17 15.04
CA GLY A 35 17.99 11.30 16.51
C GLY A 35 17.87 9.98 17.30
N VAL A 36 17.66 8.83 16.66
CA VAL A 36 17.58 7.54 17.37
C VAL A 36 18.98 6.99 17.64
N GLY A 37 19.21 6.50 18.86
CA GLY A 37 20.48 5.87 19.26
C GLY A 37 20.85 4.68 18.36
N PHE A 38 22.14 4.51 18.08
CA PHE A 38 22.64 3.60 17.04
C PHE A 38 22.20 2.14 17.20
N LYS A 39 22.19 1.63 18.44
CA LYS A 39 21.76 0.25 18.75
C LYS A 39 20.25 0.02 18.55
N LYS A 40 19.44 1.07 18.35
CA LYS A 40 17.98 0.97 18.21
C LYS A 40 17.48 1.34 16.82
N ARG A 41 18.37 1.65 15.86
CA ARG A 41 17.98 2.14 14.53
C ARG A 41 17.23 1.10 13.68
N ALA A 42 17.81 -0.07 13.42
CA ALA A 42 17.14 -1.14 12.66
C ALA A 42 15.81 -1.61 13.28
N PRO A 43 15.73 -1.93 14.59
CA PRO A 43 14.45 -2.33 15.19
C PRO A 43 13.43 -1.17 15.18
N ARG A 44 13.86 0.08 15.30
CA ARG A 44 12.96 1.23 15.16
C ARG A 44 12.46 1.39 13.73
N ALA A 45 13.32 1.20 12.73
CA ALA A 45 12.92 1.25 11.31
C ALA A 45 11.81 0.24 10.99
N LEU A 46 11.91 -0.99 11.49
CA LEU A 46 10.84 -1.99 11.33
C LEU A 46 9.53 -1.55 11.98
N LYS A 47 9.56 -0.99 13.19
CA LYS A 47 8.37 -0.45 13.86
C LYS A 47 7.74 0.70 13.06
N GLU A 48 8.57 1.57 12.50
CA GLU A 48 8.11 2.68 11.66
C GLU A 48 7.54 2.21 10.32
N ILE A 49 8.07 1.13 9.73
CA ILE A 49 7.49 0.49 8.54
C ILE A 49 6.11 -0.10 8.87
N ARG A 50 5.95 -0.78 10.02
CA ARG A 50 4.64 -1.28 10.48
C ARG A 50 3.65 -0.13 10.66
N LYS A 51 4.08 0.95 11.33
CA LYS A 51 3.26 2.15 11.54
C LYS A 51 2.85 2.81 10.22
N PHE A 52 3.76 2.83 9.23
CA PHE A 52 3.45 3.33 7.90
C PHE A 52 2.39 2.48 7.19
N ALA A 53 2.56 1.16 7.19
CA ALA A 53 1.58 0.25 6.59
C ALA A 53 0.19 0.35 7.25
N MET A 54 0.16 0.44 8.59
CA MET A 54 -1.08 0.63 9.35
C MET A 54 -1.77 1.95 8.99
N LYS A 55 -1.01 3.04 8.80
CA LYS A 55 -1.56 4.35 8.41
C LYS A 55 -2.13 4.37 6.99
N GLU A 56 -1.40 3.82 6.02
CA GLU A 56 -1.80 3.85 4.61
C GLU A 56 -2.94 2.87 4.30
N MET A 57 -2.90 1.67 4.88
CA MET A 57 -3.85 0.60 4.59
C MET A 57 -5.00 0.53 5.61
N GLY A 58 -4.86 1.15 6.78
CA GLY A 58 -5.88 1.17 7.83
C GLY A 58 -6.16 -0.19 8.46
N THR A 59 -5.22 -1.14 8.38
CA THR A 59 -5.36 -2.47 8.98
C THR A 59 -4.49 -2.58 10.24
N PRO A 60 -5.01 -3.15 11.35
CA PRO A 60 -4.22 -3.38 12.55
C PRO A 60 -3.21 -4.52 12.37
N ASP A 61 -3.56 -5.58 11.63
CA ASP A 61 -2.64 -6.68 11.31
C ASP A 61 -1.71 -6.32 10.14
N VAL A 62 -0.41 -6.28 10.43
CA VAL A 62 0.65 -5.99 9.46
C VAL A 62 1.74 -7.06 9.58
N ARG A 63 1.89 -7.83 8.50
CA ARG A 63 2.88 -8.90 8.37
C ARG A 63 4.03 -8.42 7.51
N ILE A 64 5.24 -8.45 8.06
CA ILE A 64 6.47 -8.07 7.35
C ILE A 64 7.08 -9.32 6.74
N ASP A 65 7.34 -9.28 5.44
CA ASP A 65 8.06 -10.35 4.76
C ASP A 65 9.52 -10.44 5.22
N THR A 66 10.03 -11.67 5.23
CA THR A 66 11.41 -11.97 5.62
C THR A 66 12.44 -11.27 4.72
N ARG A 67 12.15 -11.10 3.43
CA ARG A 67 13.04 -10.41 2.49
C ARG A 67 13.19 -8.93 2.83
N LEU A 68 12.11 -8.27 3.24
CA LEU A 68 12.15 -6.90 3.73
C LEU A 68 12.95 -6.79 5.01
N ASN A 69 12.77 -7.74 5.94
CA ASN A 69 13.57 -7.79 7.15
C ASN A 69 15.07 -7.89 6.81
N LYS A 70 15.46 -8.83 5.94
CA LYS A 70 16.86 -8.96 5.50
C LYS A 70 17.39 -7.66 4.86
N ALA A 71 16.61 -7.00 4.01
CA ALA A 71 17.02 -5.74 3.37
C ALA A 71 17.24 -4.59 4.38
N VAL A 72 16.40 -4.48 5.41
CA VAL A 72 16.56 -3.49 6.48
C VAL A 72 17.81 -3.76 7.32
N TRP A 73 18.12 -5.03 7.57
CA TRP A 73 19.25 -5.47 8.38
C TRP A 73 20.55 -5.71 7.59
N ALA A 74 20.54 -5.57 6.26
CA ALA A 74 21.66 -5.94 5.38
C ALA A 74 22.99 -5.25 5.72
N LYS A 75 22.95 -4.01 6.23
CA LYS A 75 24.12 -3.22 6.62
C LYS A 75 24.35 -3.19 8.14
N GLY A 76 23.68 -4.07 8.88
CA GLY A 76 23.71 -4.14 10.34
C GLY A 76 22.79 -3.13 11.04
N ILE A 77 22.94 -3.04 12.36
CA ILE A 77 21.98 -2.33 13.23
C ILE A 77 22.02 -0.80 13.10
N ARG A 78 23.19 -0.23 12.78
CA ARG A 78 23.46 1.21 12.77
C ARG A 78 23.14 1.88 11.43
N ASN A 79 23.36 1.16 10.33
CA ASN A 79 23.39 1.71 8.97
C ASN A 79 22.18 1.27 8.13
N VAL A 80 20.98 1.56 8.62
CA VAL A 80 19.74 1.25 7.90
C VAL A 80 19.68 2.00 6.56
N PRO A 81 19.17 1.39 5.46
CA PRO A 81 18.96 2.09 4.21
C PRO A 81 18.10 3.35 4.38
N TYR A 82 18.50 4.46 3.74
CA TYR A 82 17.79 5.74 3.88
C TYR A 82 16.38 5.71 3.28
N ARG A 83 16.22 5.01 2.16
CA ARG A 83 14.95 4.83 1.46
C ARG A 83 14.80 3.37 1.08
N ILE A 84 13.59 2.83 1.20
CA ILE A 84 13.27 1.47 0.78
C ILE A 84 11.99 1.52 -0.05
N ARG A 85 11.99 0.80 -1.17
CA ARG A 85 10.80 0.56 -1.98
C ARG A 85 10.08 -0.67 -1.44
N VAL A 86 8.81 -0.51 -1.14
CA VAL A 86 7.98 -1.51 -0.49
C VAL A 86 6.67 -1.65 -1.25
N ARG A 87 6.24 -2.89 -1.45
CA ARG A 87 4.90 -3.20 -1.96
C ARG A 87 4.02 -3.64 -0.79
N LEU A 88 2.99 -2.84 -0.52
CA LEU A 88 1.94 -3.11 0.45
C LEU A 88 0.80 -3.81 -0.26
N SER A 89 0.44 -4.99 0.21
CA SER A 89 -0.67 -5.78 -0.32
C SER A 89 -1.68 -6.02 0.79
N ARG A 90 -2.87 -5.43 0.69
CA ARG A 90 -3.97 -5.74 1.59
C ARG A 90 -4.73 -6.93 1.03
N LYS A 91 -4.76 -8.02 1.80
CA LYS A 91 -5.39 -9.28 1.43
C LYS A 91 -6.47 -9.64 2.45
N ARG A 92 -7.45 -10.44 2.03
CA ARG A 92 -8.41 -11.07 2.94
C ARG A 92 -7.72 -12.22 3.65
N ASN A 93 -8.03 -12.39 4.94
CA ASN A 93 -7.56 -13.54 5.68
C ASN A 93 -8.46 -14.74 5.37
N GLU A 94 -7.85 -15.91 5.21
CA GLU A 94 -8.55 -17.18 4.99
C GLU A 94 -8.76 -17.94 6.31
N ASP A 95 -7.97 -17.62 7.35
CA ASP A 95 -8.07 -18.24 8.67
C ASP A 95 -9.21 -17.62 9.49
N GLU A 96 -10.17 -18.46 9.89
CA GLU A 96 -11.38 -18.07 10.64
C GLU A 96 -11.06 -17.61 12.09
N ASP A 97 -9.91 -18.01 12.65
CA ASP A 97 -9.49 -17.72 14.03
C ASP A 97 -9.00 -16.29 14.28
N SER A 98 -8.89 -15.46 13.24
CA SER A 98 -8.38 -14.10 13.39
C SER A 98 -9.49 -13.07 13.63
N PRO A 99 -9.32 -12.12 14.57
CA PRO A 99 -10.32 -11.07 14.81
C PRO A 99 -10.42 -10.06 13.65
N ASN A 100 -9.44 -10.05 12.73
CA ASN A 100 -9.35 -9.10 11.63
C ASN A 100 -9.52 -9.79 10.28
N LYS A 101 -10.56 -9.41 9.53
CA LYS A 101 -10.85 -9.95 8.18
C LYS A 101 -9.78 -9.62 7.12
N LEU A 102 -8.97 -8.58 7.35
CA LEU A 102 -7.99 -8.06 6.41
C LEU A 102 -6.62 -7.95 7.08
N TYR A 103 -5.58 -8.40 6.38
CA TYR A 103 -4.19 -8.19 6.78
C TYR A 103 -3.42 -7.48 5.67
N THR A 104 -2.38 -6.75 6.06
CA THR A 104 -1.45 -6.16 5.10
C THR A 104 -0.13 -6.93 5.10
N LEU A 105 0.23 -7.49 3.94
CA LEU A 105 1.54 -8.06 3.69
C LEU A 105 2.47 -7.01 3.10
N VAL A 106 3.62 -6.84 3.72
CA VAL A 106 4.64 -5.86 3.34
C VAL A 106 5.81 -6.59 2.71
N THR A 107 6.04 -6.37 1.41
CA THR A 107 7.09 -7.04 0.64
C THR A 107 8.15 -6.05 0.15
N TYR A 108 9.39 -6.51 0.02
CA TYR A 108 10.50 -5.71 -0.50
C TYR A 108 10.56 -5.75 -2.02
N VAL A 109 10.69 -4.59 -2.65
CA VAL A 109 10.93 -4.47 -4.09
C VAL A 109 12.38 -4.03 -4.28
N PRO A 110 13.25 -4.86 -4.88
CA PRO A 110 14.60 -4.46 -5.19
C PRO A 110 14.58 -3.41 -6.31
N VAL A 111 15.21 -2.26 -6.07
CA VAL A 111 15.31 -1.20 -7.07
C VAL A 111 16.74 -0.67 -7.09
N THR A 112 17.26 -0.40 -8.28
CA THR A 112 18.61 0.14 -8.50
C THR A 112 18.68 1.65 -8.24
N THR A 113 17.64 2.41 -8.59
CA THR A 113 17.57 3.86 -8.41
C THR A 113 16.29 4.30 -7.70
N PHE A 114 16.31 5.44 -6.99
CA PHE A 114 15.13 5.97 -6.29
C PHE A 114 14.65 7.33 -6.84
N LYS A 115 15.11 7.71 -8.04
CA LYS A 115 14.73 8.96 -8.71
C LYS A 115 13.38 8.78 -9.43
N LYS A 116 12.51 9.80 -9.39
CA LYS A 116 11.22 9.84 -10.10
C LYS A 116 10.23 8.69 -9.81
N PHE A 117 10.37 7.99 -8.69
CA PHE A 117 9.40 6.97 -8.27
C PHE A 117 8.21 7.59 -7.55
N TYR A 118 7.04 7.52 -8.17
CA TYR A 118 5.76 7.86 -7.57
C TYR A 118 5.14 6.65 -6.86
N THR A 119 4.05 6.88 -6.13
CA THR A 119 3.24 5.79 -5.56
C THR A 119 2.46 5.13 -6.68
N VAL A 120 2.73 3.85 -6.94
CA VAL A 120 2.06 3.09 -7.98
C VAL A 120 0.95 2.27 -7.33
N VAL A 121 -0.27 2.42 -7.82
CA VAL A 121 -1.42 1.63 -7.37
C VAL A 121 -1.64 0.52 -8.38
N TYR A 122 -1.51 -0.72 -7.92
CA TYR A 122 -1.86 -1.90 -8.70
C TYR A 122 -3.30 -2.24 -8.36
N VAL A 123 -4.20 -2.10 -9.33
CA VAL A 123 -5.55 -2.66 -9.25
C VAL A 123 -5.45 -4.08 -9.80
N ARG A 124 -5.57 -5.08 -8.92
CA ARG A 124 -5.64 -6.47 -9.38
C ARG A 124 -7.04 -6.69 -9.96
N LEU A 125 -7.18 -6.58 -11.28
CA LEU A 125 -8.30 -7.21 -12.00
C LEU A 125 -8.19 -8.71 -11.71
N LEU A 126 -9.20 -9.26 -11.02
CA LEU A 126 -9.35 -10.71 -10.93
C LEU A 126 -9.70 -11.20 -12.33
N HIS A 127 -8.73 -11.73 -13.07
CA HIS A 127 -9.03 -12.72 -14.09
C HIS A 127 -8.81 -14.10 -13.44
N THR A 128 -9.89 -14.85 -13.40
CA THR A 128 -9.87 -16.32 -13.29
C THR A 128 -8.87 -16.86 -14.30
N LEU A 129 -7.98 -17.74 -13.83
CA LEU A 129 -7.04 -18.45 -14.69
C LEU A 129 -7.82 -19.50 -15.49
N ASP A 130 -8.39 -19.11 -16.62
CA ASP A 130 -8.58 -20.05 -17.71
C ASP A 130 -7.24 -20.13 -18.43
N GLY A 131 -6.63 -21.32 -18.33
CA GLY A 131 -5.27 -21.59 -18.78
C GLY A 131 -5.08 -21.29 -20.26
N THR A 132 -4.47 -20.14 -20.55
CA THR A 132 -3.71 -19.91 -21.78
C THR A 132 -2.54 -19.02 -21.43
N GLY A 133 -1.33 -19.49 -21.74
CA GLY A 133 -0.10 -18.75 -21.51
C GLY A 133 -0.08 -17.47 -22.33
N ALA A 134 -0.32 -16.34 -21.68
CA ALA A 134 -0.14 -15.02 -22.26
C ALA A 134 0.88 -14.24 -21.42
N VAL A 135 1.97 -13.86 -22.07
CA VAL A 135 3.06 -13.05 -21.50
C VAL A 135 2.50 -11.64 -21.24
N MET A 136 2.40 -11.26 -19.97
CA MET A 136 1.89 -9.95 -19.56
C MET A 136 2.86 -8.82 -19.93
N THR A 137 2.43 -7.89 -20.77
CA THR A 137 3.07 -6.57 -20.89
C THR A 137 2.59 -5.66 -19.76
N GLU A 138 3.54 -5.08 -19.04
CA GLU A 138 3.31 -4.12 -17.95
C GLU A 138 2.68 -2.82 -18.48
N THR A 139 1.39 -2.61 -18.24
CA THR A 139 0.79 -1.27 -18.43
C THR A 139 1.02 -0.43 -17.19
N ASN A 140 2.10 0.34 -17.23
CA ASN A 140 2.42 1.39 -16.26
C ASN A 140 1.46 2.56 -16.49
N PHE A 141 0.51 2.81 -15.58
CA PHE A 141 -0.32 4.03 -15.61
C PHE A 141 0.28 5.07 -14.66
N PRO A 142 0.97 6.11 -15.18
CA PRO A 142 1.27 7.30 -14.40
C PRO A 142 0.06 8.23 -14.43
N GLY A 143 -0.42 8.64 -13.25
CA GLY A 143 -1.30 9.79 -13.12
C GLY A 143 -2.74 9.44 -12.74
N SER A 144 -3.01 9.47 -11.43
CA SER A 144 -4.34 9.78 -10.93
C SER A 144 -4.60 11.28 -11.14
N SER A 145 -5.17 11.65 -12.28
CA SER A 145 -5.81 12.96 -12.47
C SER A 145 -7.22 12.74 -12.98
N CYS A 146 -8.18 13.27 -12.22
CA CYS A 146 -9.58 13.55 -12.59
C CYS A 146 -10.20 12.70 -13.70
N TRP A 147 -11.10 11.78 -13.33
CA TRP A 147 -12.14 11.34 -14.24
C TRP A 147 -13.26 12.39 -14.21
N ASP A 148 -13.17 13.38 -15.10
CA ASP A 148 -14.36 14.08 -15.58
C ASP A 148 -15.14 13.11 -16.45
N ALA A 149 -16.38 12.83 -16.05
CA ALA A 149 -17.29 11.96 -16.76
C ALA A 149 -17.85 12.72 -17.98
N GLN A 150 -17.27 12.51 -19.15
CA GLN A 150 -17.92 12.89 -20.40
C GLN A 150 -18.91 11.79 -20.81
N ARG A 151 -20.19 12.03 -20.50
CA ARG A 151 -21.33 11.39 -21.16
C ARG A 151 -21.37 11.91 -22.60
N THR A 152 -20.98 11.10 -23.57
CA THR A 152 -21.33 11.35 -24.98
C THR A 152 -22.50 10.43 -25.34
N GLY A 153 -23.64 11.06 -25.62
CA GLY A 153 -24.84 10.38 -26.11
C GLY A 153 -24.58 9.80 -27.51
N GLY A 154 -25.04 8.57 -27.72
CA GLY A 154 -25.08 7.96 -29.04
C GLY A 154 -26.23 8.53 -29.88
N PRO A 155 -26.08 8.66 -31.21
CA PRO A 155 -27.18 9.06 -32.07
C PRO A 155 -28.11 7.87 -32.36
N SER A 156 -29.40 8.11 -32.20
CA SER A 156 -30.51 7.25 -32.61
C SER A 156 -30.62 7.24 -34.14
N LEU A 157 -30.60 6.06 -34.76
CA LEU A 157 -30.88 5.88 -36.19
C LEU A 157 -32.37 5.61 -36.36
N LYS A 158 -33.01 6.41 -37.23
CA LYS A 158 -34.28 6.09 -37.90
C LYS A 158 -34.02 5.19 -39.08
#